data_AF-A0A257EP84-F1
#
_entry.id   AF-A0A257EP84-F1
#
_cell.length_a   1.000
_cell.length_b   1.000
_cell.length_c   1.000
_cell.angle_alpha   90.00
_cell.angle_beta   90.00
_cell.angle_gamma   90.00
#
_symmetry.space_group_name_H-M   'P 1'
#
loop_
_entity.id
_entity.type
_entity.pdbx_description
1 polymer ?
#
loop_
_entity_poly.entity_id
_entity_poly.type
_entity_poly.pdbx_seq_one_letter_code
_entity_poly.pdbx_strand_id
1 'polypeptide(L)' 'MTQGSILLGLSAAAALALVVMGIWLLWQPGGNRVKAGLMVLAGLVIVFNAWINSLPAPGAG' A
#
# COMPACT_ATOMS: atom_id res chain seq x y z
N MET A 1 -12.49 3.10 -19.49
CA MET A 1 -11.71 2.88 -18.26
C MET A 1 -12.69 2.50 -17.17
N THR A 2 -12.61 1.30 -16.62
CA THR A 2 -13.56 0.85 -15.59
C THR A 2 -13.17 1.45 -14.25
N GLN A 3 -14.16 1.81 -13.42
CA GLN A 3 -13.97 2.44 -12.12
C GLN A 3 -12.99 1.67 -11.21
N GLY A 4 -12.92 0.33 -11.36
CA GLY A 4 -11.96 -0.53 -10.67
C GLY A 4 -10.49 -0.28 -11.05
N SER A 5 -10.18 0.03 -12.31
CA SER A 5 -8.79 0.29 -12.75
C SER A 5 -8.21 1.56 -12.12
N ILE A 6 -9.06 2.58 -11.92
CA ILE A 6 -8.66 3.85 -11.31
C ILE A 6 -8.37 3.65 -9.81
N LEU A 7 -9.23 2.92 -9.11
CA LEU A 7 -9.05 2.59 -7.70
C LEU A 7 -7.79 1.75 -7.45
N LEU A 8 -7.51 0.77 -8.32
CA LEU A 8 -6.28 -0.02 -8.30
C LEU A 8 -5.03 0.83 -8.53
N GLY A 9 -5.08 1.76 -9.50
CA GLY A 9 -3.97 2.69 -9.73
C GLY A 9 -3.72 3.62 -8.54
N LEU A 10 -4.79 4.17 -7.95
CA LEU A 10 -4.71 5.04 -6.77
C LEU A 10 -4.17 4.31 -5.54
N SER A 11 -4.63 3.07 -5.30
CA SER A 11 -4.20 2.27 -4.15
C SER A 11 -2.72 1.88 -4.26
N ALA A 12 -2.26 1.52 -5.46
CA ALA A 12 -0.85 1.26 -5.71
C ALA A 12 0.03 2.50 -5.49
N ALA A 13 -0.41 3.67 -5.99
CA ALA A 13 0.30 4.93 -5.79
C ALA A 13 0.36 5.33 -4.31
N ALA A 14 -0.75 5.17 -3.57
CA ALA A 14 -0.81 5.44 -2.14
C ALA A 14 0.11 4.50 -1.33
N ALA A 15 0.13 3.21 -1.68
CA ALA A 15 0.99 2.25 -1.01
C ALA A 15 2.48 2.57 -1.22
N LEU A 16 2.88 2.92 -2.45
CA LEU A 16 4.25 3.36 -2.73
C LEU A 16 4.62 4.61 -1.95
N ALA A 17 3.74 5.61 -1.91
CA ALA A 17 3.98 6.83 -1.15
C ALA A 17 4.20 6.54 0.34
N LEU A 18 3.39 5.65 0.94
CA LEU A 18 3.52 5.27 2.35
C LEU A 18 4.82 4.51 2.64
N VAL A 19 5.22 3.58 1.76
CA VAL A 19 6.46 2.82 1.92
C VAL A 19 7.67 3.75 1.79
N VAL A 20 7.72 4.60 0.75
CA VAL A 20 8.83 5.53 0.51
C VAL A 20 8.95 6.54 1.65
N MET A 21 7.84 7.16 2.07
CA MET A 21 7.83 8.09 3.21
C MET A 21 8.22 7.39 4.52
N GLY A 22 7.73 6.17 4.75
CA GLY A 22 8.07 5.38 5.93
C GLY A 22 9.56 5.05 5.99
N ILE A 23 10.16 4.61 4.87
CA ILE A 23 11.60 4.35 4.78
C ILE A 23 12.39 5.64 4.99
N TRP A 24 11.97 6.74 4.36
CA TRP A 24 12.64 8.02 4.55
C TRP A 24 12.59 8.52 6.00
N LEU A 25 11.47 8.32 6.70
CA LEU A 25 11.33 8.63 8.13
C LEU A 25 12.22 7.77 9.02
N LEU A 26 12.52 6.53 8.64
CA LEU A 26 13.48 5.69 9.37
C LEU A 26 14.92 6.23 9.30
N TRP A 27 15.24 6.98 8.24
CA TRP A 27 16.55 7.59 8.03
C TRP A 27 16.73 8.93 8.73
N GLN A 28 15.67 9.50 9.31
CA GLN A 28 15.76 10.76 10.04
C GLN A 28 16.26 10.57 11.48
N PRO A 29 17.37 11.24 11.89
CA PRO A 29 17.81 11.24 13.27
C PRO A 29 16.80 11.97 14.15
N GLY A 30 16.26 11.28 15.16
CA GLY A 30 15.18 11.78 16.02
C GLY A 30 13.76 11.52 15.50
N GLY A 31 13.61 10.89 14.33
CA GLY A 31 12.30 10.53 13.76
C GLY A 31 11.58 9.45 14.57
N ASN A 32 10.24 9.54 14.63
CA ASN A 32 9.41 8.54 15.30
C ASN A 32 9.42 7.21 14.51
N ARG A 33 10.34 6.31 14.88
CA ARG A 33 10.53 4.99 14.24
C ARG A 33 9.27 4.12 14.25
N VAL A 34 8.42 4.26 15.28
CA VAL A 34 7.16 3.51 15.36
C VAL A 34 6.19 3.98 14.28
N LYS A 35 6.03 5.30 14.11
CA LYS A 35 5.22 5.87 13.03
C LYS A 35 5.74 5.43 11.66
N ALA A 36 7.06 5.44 11.48
CA ALA A 36 7.69 5.02 10.23
C ALA A 36 7.42 3.53 9.92
N GLY A 37 7.53 2.65 10.92
CA GLY A 37 7.17 1.24 10.80
C GLY A 37 5.70 1.04 10.45
N LEU A 38 4.78 1.77 11.10
CA LEU A 38 3.34 1.73 10.81
C LEU A 38 3.03 2.18 9.38
N MET A 39 3.74 3.20 8.85
CA MET A 39 3.56 3.65 7.46
C MET A 39 3.97 2.57 6.45
N VAL A 40 5.11 1.93 6.66
CA VAL A 40 5.56 0.82 5.80
C VAL A 40 4.57 -0.35 5.88
N LEU A 41 4.11 -0.69 7.09
CA LEU A 41 3.13 -1.76 7.31
C LEU A 41 1.79 -1.46 6.60
N ALA A 42 1.30 -0.22 6.70
CA ALA A 42 0.08 0.21 6.02
C ALA A 42 0.20 0.09 4.50
N GLY A 43 1.33 0.50 3.92
CA GLY A 43 1.60 0.31 2.49
C GLY A 43 1.58 -1.16 2.07
N LEU A 44 2.23 -2.03 2.85
CA LEU A 44 2.22 -3.49 2.65
C LEU A 44 0.80 -4.08 2.67
N VAL A 45 -0.03 -3.69 3.64
CA VAL A 45 -1.42 -4.14 3.75
C VAL A 45 -2.24 -3.71 2.54
N ILE A 46 -2.05 -2.49 2.03
CA ILE A 46 -2.76 -1.99 0.84
C ILE A 46 -2.36 -2.79 -0.40
N VAL A 47 -1.05 -3.05 -0.62
CA VAL A 47 -0.59 -3.89 -1.74
C VAL A 47 -1.16 -5.30 -1.63
N PHE A 48 -1.12 -5.88 -0.44
CA PHE A 48 -1.67 -7.22 -0.20
C PHE A 48 -3.18 -7.27 -0.48
N ASN A 49 -3.92 -6.26 -0.04
CA ASN A 49 -5.36 -6.16 -0.30
C ASN A 49 -5.67 -5.99 -1.79
N ALA A 50 -4.91 -5.16 -2.50
CA ALA A 50 -5.04 -5.00 -3.94
C ALA A 50 -4.73 -6.30 -4.70
N TRP A 51 -3.73 -7.06 -4.24
CA TRP A 51 -3.39 -8.36 -4.81
C TRP A 51 -4.52 -9.39 -4.62
N ILE A 52 -5.07 -9.52 -3.40
CA ILE A 52 -6.23 -10.38 -3.13
C ILE A 52 -7.40 -10.03 -4.06
N ASN A 53 -7.71 -8.73 -4.21
CA ASN A 53 -8.79 -8.27 -5.09
C ASN A 53 -8.49 -8.44 -6.58
N SER A 54 -7.24 -8.70 -6.97
CA SER A 54 -6.88 -9.02 -8.35
C SER A 54 -7.13 -10.48 -8.71
N LEU A 55 -7.30 -11.36 -7.71
CA LEU A 55 -7.59 -12.77 -7.93
C LEU A 55 -9.04 -12.96 -8.39
N PRO A 56 -9.32 -13.91 -9.30
CA PRO A 56 -10.69 -14.23 -9.69
C PRO A 56 -11.49 -14.72 -8.50
N ALA A 57 -12.74 -14.24 -8.39
CA ALA A 57 -13.63 -14.64 -7.31
C ALA A 57 -13.87 -16.16 -7.35
N PRO A 58 -13.86 -16.87 -6.21
CA PRO A 58 -14.19 -18.28 -6.17
C PRO A 58 -15.63 -18.48 -6.67
N GLY A 59 -15.80 -19.28 -7.73
CA GLY A 59 -17.11 -19.61 -8.31
C GLY A 59 -17.48 -18.90 -9.63
N ALA A 60 -16.56 -18.22 -10.30
CA ALA A 60 -16.77 -17.67 -11.65
C ALA A 60 -16.61 -18.71 -12.78
N GLY A 61 -16.99 -19.98 -12.53
CA GLY A 61 -16.93 -21.10 -13.47
C GLY A 61 -18.24 -21.87 -13.50
#